data_AF-A0A820HUY0-F1
#
_entry.id   AF-A0A820HUY0-F1
#
_cell.length_a   1.000
_cell.length_b   1.000
_cell.length_c   1.000
_cell.angle_alpha   90.00
_cell.angle_beta   90.00
_cell.angle_gamma   90.00
#
_symmetry.space_group_name_H-M   'P 1'
#
loop_
_entity.id
_entity.type
_entity.pdbx_description
1 polymer ?
#
loop_
_entity_poly.entity_id
_entity_poly.type
_entity_poly.pdbx_seq_one_letter_code
_entity_poly.pdbx_strand_id
1 'polypeptide(L)'
;MNKTAEGNKHAEEFFRKEYTLNYLTGNYKLPYVAIINGITMGGGVGLSVHGPFRIATETTTIAMPETAIGLFPDVGGSHFLSRLSNNLGVFLGLTGYRLRGIDVLHAGFATHFVPTNRLEEVERKLVDIPKANYNSVKDVLDKSSESVNSHASFSLQDQLPLINRVFSIDTKNVETILERLKSDGSDFALKQLATLEKMSPTSLKLTFEQLKRGQKLDLKDCLIMEYRLAQNTMIGHDFYEGVRA
;
A
#
# COMPACT_ATOMS: atom_id res chain seq x y z
N MET A 1 24.16 7.33 13.14
CA MET A 1 23.67 8.72 13.33
C MET A 1 23.18 8.86 14.76
N ASN A 2 23.60 9.91 15.48
CA ASN A 2 23.28 10.10 16.89
C ASN A 2 21.77 10.23 17.10
N LYS A 3 21.21 9.39 17.99
CA LYS A 3 19.85 9.50 18.55
C LYS A 3 19.76 10.75 19.43
N THR A 4 19.74 11.93 18.84
CA THR A 4 19.57 13.18 19.59
C THR A 4 18.08 13.35 19.94
N ALA A 5 17.80 13.96 21.09
CA ALA A 5 16.43 14.27 21.50
C ALA A 5 15.69 15.14 20.45
N GLU A 6 16.42 15.92 19.66
CA GLU A 6 15.88 16.69 18.54
C GLU A 6 15.49 15.81 17.35
N GLY A 7 16.29 14.80 16.99
CA GLY A 7 15.95 13.86 15.90
C GLY A 7 14.65 13.10 16.17
N ASN A 8 14.45 12.68 17.43
CA ASN A 8 13.21 12.03 17.85
C ASN A 8 12.00 12.99 17.77
N LYS A 9 12.15 14.26 18.17
CA LYS A 9 11.07 15.26 18.06
C LYS A 9 10.66 15.54 16.62
N HIS A 10 11.61 15.58 15.69
CA HIS A 10 11.30 15.79 14.27
C HIS A 10 10.52 14.60 13.70
N ALA A 11 10.92 13.36 14.02
CA ALA A 11 10.19 12.17 13.59
C ALA A 11 8.77 12.13 14.18
N GLU A 12 8.60 12.47 15.46
CA GLU A 12 7.29 12.59 16.10
C GLU A 12 6.37 13.57 15.37
N GLU A 13 6.86 14.77 15.05
CA GLU A 13 6.08 15.79 14.36
C GLU A 13 5.78 15.40 12.90
N PHE A 14 6.76 14.81 12.21
CA PHE A 14 6.62 14.34 10.84
C PHE A 14 5.50 13.30 10.70
N PHE A 15 5.60 12.17 11.41
CA PHE A 15 4.61 11.10 11.32
C PHE A 15 3.23 11.57 11.80
N ARG A 16 3.18 12.47 12.79
CA ARG A 16 1.90 13.04 13.24
C ARG A 16 1.23 13.82 12.11
N LYS A 17 1.98 14.68 11.41
CA LYS A 17 1.44 15.50 10.32
C LYS A 17 1.04 14.63 9.12
N GLU A 18 1.91 13.69 8.74
CA GLU A 18 1.64 12.76 7.64
C GLU A 18 0.37 11.95 7.89
N TYR A 19 0.24 11.30 9.04
CA TYR A 19 -0.91 10.46 9.34
C TYR A 19 -2.19 11.28 9.52
N THR A 20 -2.08 12.51 10.02
CA THR A 20 -3.22 13.45 10.04
C THR A 20 -3.68 13.79 8.62
N LEU A 21 -2.75 13.97 7.69
CA LEU A 21 -3.06 14.22 6.28
C LEU A 21 -3.68 12.98 5.60
N ASN A 22 -3.20 11.77 5.90
CA ASN A 22 -3.82 10.54 5.39
C ASN A 22 -5.26 10.38 5.91
N TYR A 23 -5.48 10.64 7.21
CA TYR A 23 -6.82 10.64 7.79
C TYR A 23 -7.73 11.67 7.12
N LEU A 24 -7.22 12.89 6.90
CA LEU A 24 -7.94 13.96 6.21
C LEU A 24 -8.31 13.54 4.78
N THR A 25 -7.39 12.90 4.05
CA THR A 25 -7.61 12.40 2.69
C THR A 25 -8.77 11.39 2.66
N GLY A 26 -8.79 10.44 3.61
CA GLY A 26 -9.86 9.44 3.72
C GLY A 26 -11.22 9.98 4.19
N ASN A 27 -11.25 11.17 4.80
CA ASN A 27 -12.47 11.79 5.34
C ASN A 27 -12.78 13.15 4.69
N TYR A 28 -12.17 13.43 3.53
CA TYR A 28 -12.32 14.70 2.86
C TYR A 28 -13.74 14.83 2.31
N LYS A 29 -14.36 16.00 2.52
CA LYS A 29 -15.78 16.22 2.14
C LYS A 29 -15.96 16.53 0.67
N LEU A 30 -14.94 17.08 0.02
CA LEU A 30 -14.95 17.36 -1.41
C LEU A 30 -14.42 16.14 -2.18
N PRO A 31 -14.86 15.93 -3.44
CA PRO A 31 -14.28 14.88 -4.27
C PRO A 31 -12.76 15.04 -4.39
N TYR A 32 -12.05 13.96 -4.06
CA TYR A 32 -10.59 13.91 -4.14
C TYR A 32 -10.19 12.89 -5.21
N VAL A 33 -9.37 13.32 -6.17
CA VAL A 33 -8.88 12.51 -7.28
C VAL A 33 -7.36 12.45 -7.21
N ALA A 34 -6.81 11.26 -7.00
CA ALA A 34 -5.38 11.01 -7.10
C ALA A 34 -5.04 10.45 -8.48
N ILE A 35 -4.20 11.15 -9.24
CA ILE A 35 -3.59 10.64 -10.48
C ILE A 35 -2.24 10.04 -10.10
N ILE A 36 -2.17 8.71 -10.02
CA ILE A 36 -0.97 7.97 -9.60
C ILE A 36 -0.14 7.55 -10.82
N ASN A 37 0.24 8.51 -11.66
CA ASN A 37 1.06 8.30 -12.86
C ASN A 37 2.55 8.16 -12.48
N GLY A 38 3.11 6.95 -12.62
CA GLY A 38 4.49 6.63 -12.23
C GLY A 38 4.62 5.93 -10.87
N ILE A 39 5.77 6.11 -10.22
CA ILE A 39 6.10 5.42 -8.95
C ILE A 39 5.28 6.01 -7.81
N THR A 40 4.51 5.15 -7.14
CA THR A 40 3.68 5.50 -5.98
C THR A 40 3.96 4.50 -4.86
N MET A 41 4.82 4.87 -3.91
CA MET A 41 5.26 3.98 -2.81
C MET A 41 5.20 4.71 -1.46
N GLY A 42 5.00 3.96 -0.37
CA GLY A 42 4.91 4.50 0.99
C GLY A 42 3.93 5.68 1.09
N GLY A 43 4.41 6.84 1.52
CA GLY A 43 3.61 8.07 1.64
C GLY A 43 2.82 8.44 0.37
N GLY A 44 3.33 8.14 -0.83
CA GLY A 44 2.59 8.34 -2.08
C GLY A 44 1.31 7.50 -2.16
N VAL A 45 1.35 6.27 -1.65
CA VAL A 45 0.17 5.40 -1.50
C VAL A 45 -0.79 5.98 -0.47
N GLY A 46 -0.27 6.49 0.65
CA GLY A 46 -1.06 7.15 1.68
C GLY A 46 -1.80 8.40 1.21
N LEU A 47 -1.26 9.12 0.22
CA LEU A 47 -1.92 10.27 -0.40
C LEU A 47 -2.98 9.89 -1.43
N SER A 48 -3.05 8.62 -1.86
CA SER A 48 -3.98 8.19 -2.90
C SER A 48 -5.05 7.22 -2.39
N VAL A 49 -4.65 6.14 -1.73
CA VAL A 49 -5.48 4.95 -1.50
C VAL A 49 -6.74 5.22 -0.68
N HIS A 50 -6.68 6.20 0.24
CA HIS A 50 -7.80 6.59 1.08
C HIS A 50 -8.84 7.46 0.36
N GLY A 51 -8.44 8.10 -0.74
CA GLY A 51 -9.34 8.92 -1.55
C GLY A 51 -10.32 8.07 -2.36
N PRO A 52 -11.50 8.60 -2.73
CA PRO A 52 -12.52 7.85 -3.46
C PRO A 52 -12.12 7.54 -4.92
N PHE A 53 -11.29 8.39 -5.54
CA PHE A 53 -10.88 8.24 -6.93
C PHE A 53 -9.36 8.15 -7.03
N ARG A 54 -8.88 7.05 -7.60
CA ARG A 54 -7.45 6.76 -7.83
C ARG A 54 -7.28 6.30 -9.27
N ILE A 55 -6.58 7.09 -10.07
CA ILE A 55 -6.37 6.83 -11.49
C ILE A 55 -4.97 6.28 -11.68
N ALA A 56 -4.89 5.01 -12.07
CA ALA A 56 -3.65 4.40 -12.54
C ALA A 56 -3.50 4.56 -14.06
N THR A 57 -2.28 4.37 -14.52
CA THR A 57 -1.82 4.41 -15.91
C THR A 57 -0.91 3.21 -16.14
N GLU A 58 -0.51 2.96 -17.39
CA GLU A 58 0.46 1.92 -17.74
C GLU A 58 1.83 2.11 -17.08
N THR A 59 2.16 3.32 -16.62
CA THR A 59 3.43 3.62 -15.94
C THR A 59 3.36 3.46 -14.42
N THR A 60 2.14 3.34 -13.86
CA THR A 60 1.94 3.27 -12.42
C THR A 60 2.67 2.06 -11.85
N THR A 61 3.46 2.28 -10.79
CA THR A 61 4.08 1.21 -10.01
C THR A 61 3.79 1.43 -8.54
N ILE A 62 3.04 0.51 -7.93
CA ILE A 62 2.70 0.57 -6.50
C ILE A 62 3.47 -0.47 -5.70
N ALA A 63 3.96 -0.09 -4.52
CA ALA A 63 4.53 -1.00 -3.53
C ALA A 63 4.53 -0.37 -2.13
N MET A 64 4.60 -1.23 -1.13
CA MET A 64 4.89 -0.87 0.27
C MET A 64 6.23 -1.52 0.65
N PRO A 65 7.38 -0.92 0.28
CA PRO A 65 8.71 -1.51 0.44
C PRO A 65 9.30 -1.33 1.85
N GLU A 66 8.53 -0.88 2.84
CA GLU A 66 9.03 -0.40 4.13
C GLU A 66 9.76 -1.47 4.93
N THR A 67 9.39 -2.75 4.78
CA THR A 67 10.07 -3.88 5.45
C THR A 67 11.53 -4.04 5.04
N ALA A 68 11.90 -3.57 3.84
CA ALA A 68 13.27 -3.59 3.34
C ALA A 68 14.14 -2.52 4.00
N ILE A 69 13.55 -1.42 4.47
CA ILE A 69 14.25 -0.31 5.11
C ILE A 69 14.10 -0.30 6.63
N GLY A 70 13.65 -1.40 7.23
CA GLY A 70 13.50 -1.49 8.69
C GLY A 70 12.32 -0.71 9.26
N LEU A 71 11.31 -0.42 8.43
CA LEU A 71 10.02 0.14 8.82
C LEU A 71 8.89 -0.86 8.48
N PHE A 72 7.64 -0.48 8.67
CA PHE A 72 6.46 -1.29 8.35
C PHE A 72 5.56 -0.50 7.38
N PRO A 73 4.68 -1.16 6.60
CA PRO A 73 3.71 -0.47 5.76
C PRO A 73 2.83 0.45 6.59
N ASP A 74 3.09 1.75 6.51
CA ASP A 74 2.46 2.80 7.30
C ASP A 74 1.43 3.58 6.47
N VAL A 75 1.15 4.83 6.84
CA VAL A 75 0.21 5.73 6.16
C VAL A 75 -1.19 5.14 5.95
N GLY A 76 -1.66 4.34 6.90
CA GLY A 76 -2.90 3.58 6.86
C GLY A 76 -2.76 2.22 6.19
N GLY A 77 -1.54 1.73 5.98
CA GLY A 77 -1.20 0.39 5.48
C GLY A 77 -1.97 -0.70 6.20
N SER A 78 -2.08 -0.63 7.52
CA SER A 78 -2.84 -1.59 8.31
C SER A 78 -4.34 -1.56 8.01
N HIS A 79 -4.87 -0.46 7.49
CA HIS A 79 -6.26 -0.32 7.08
C HIS A 79 -6.50 -0.93 5.69
N PHE A 80 -5.83 -0.44 4.65
CA PHE A 80 -6.16 -0.84 3.28
C PHE A 80 -5.63 -2.23 2.92
N LEU A 81 -4.41 -2.61 3.34
CA LEU A 81 -3.84 -3.93 3.02
C LEU A 81 -4.65 -5.06 3.67
N SER A 82 -5.10 -4.85 4.91
CA SER A 82 -5.83 -5.87 5.67
C SER A 82 -7.22 -6.20 5.09
N ARG A 83 -7.71 -5.37 4.16
CA ARG A 83 -9.00 -5.48 3.47
C ARG A 83 -8.89 -6.02 2.05
N LEU A 84 -7.67 -6.22 1.53
CA LEU A 84 -7.49 -6.85 0.23
C LEU A 84 -7.89 -8.32 0.28
N SER A 85 -8.51 -8.80 -0.80
CA SER A 85 -8.95 -10.18 -0.93
C SER A 85 -7.76 -11.15 -1.02
N ASN A 86 -8.02 -12.44 -0.80
CA ASN A 86 -7.06 -13.52 -0.99
C ASN A 86 -5.76 -13.39 -0.19
N ASN A 87 -5.79 -12.71 0.96
CA ASN A 87 -4.61 -12.36 1.77
C ASN A 87 -3.52 -11.60 0.98
N LEU A 88 -3.91 -10.96 -0.13
CA LEU A 88 -3.00 -10.24 -1.00
C LEU A 88 -2.26 -9.13 -0.24
N GLY A 89 -2.93 -8.42 0.67
CA GLY A 89 -2.29 -7.36 1.43
C GLY A 89 -1.22 -7.84 2.41
N VAL A 90 -1.32 -9.06 2.95
CA VAL A 90 -0.25 -9.66 3.77
C VAL A 90 0.96 -9.96 2.91
N PHE A 91 0.75 -10.54 1.73
CA PHE A 91 1.80 -10.77 0.76
C PHE A 91 2.49 -9.47 0.34
N LEU A 92 1.74 -8.47 -0.10
CA LEU A 92 2.27 -7.19 -0.56
C LEU A 92 3.01 -6.44 0.55
N GLY A 93 2.44 -6.38 1.75
CA GLY A 93 3.03 -5.68 2.88
C GLY A 93 4.31 -6.31 3.41
N LEU A 94 4.42 -7.65 3.41
CA LEU A 94 5.62 -8.33 3.87
C LEU A 94 6.75 -8.32 2.84
N THR A 95 6.42 -8.55 1.57
CA THR A 95 7.41 -8.73 0.49
C THR A 95 7.82 -7.44 -0.20
N GLY A 96 7.04 -6.36 -0.07
CA GLY A 96 7.23 -5.14 -0.85
C GLY A 96 7.05 -5.34 -2.36
N TYR A 97 6.29 -6.37 -2.76
CA TYR A 97 6.07 -6.71 -4.16
C TYR A 97 5.47 -5.53 -4.94
N ARG A 98 6.00 -5.31 -6.15
CA ARG A 98 5.61 -4.19 -7.02
C ARG A 98 4.50 -4.61 -7.97
N LEU A 99 3.32 -4.00 -7.84
CA LEU A 99 2.27 -4.09 -8.85
C LEU A 99 2.48 -2.99 -9.89
N ARG A 100 2.22 -3.29 -11.16
CA ARG A 100 2.45 -2.36 -12.27
C ARG A 100 1.22 -2.22 -13.15
N GLY A 101 1.01 -1.02 -13.65
CA GLY A 101 -0.04 -0.73 -14.63
C GLY A 101 -1.41 -1.24 -14.18
N ILE A 102 -2.03 -2.06 -15.01
CA ILE A 102 -3.38 -2.58 -14.78
C ILE A 102 -3.49 -3.47 -13.53
N ASP A 103 -2.38 -4.07 -13.07
CA ASP A 103 -2.39 -4.87 -11.83
C ASP A 103 -2.79 -4.04 -10.61
N VAL A 104 -2.53 -2.72 -10.64
CA VAL A 104 -2.91 -1.79 -9.58
C VAL A 104 -4.43 -1.64 -9.51
N LEU A 105 -5.12 -1.68 -10.66
CA LEU A 105 -6.58 -1.71 -10.72
C LEU A 105 -7.12 -3.07 -10.27
N HIS A 106 -6.55 -4.18 -10.76
CA HIS A 106 -6.95 -5.54 -10.36
C HIS A 106 -6.84 -5.78 -8.85
N ALA A 107 -5.77 -5.30 -8.23
CA ALA A 107 -5.54 -5.45 -6.80
C ALA A 107 -6.40 -4.49 -5.95
N GLY A 108 -7.14 -3.56 -6.56
CA GLY A 108 -8.01 -2.61 -5.86
C GLY A 108 -7.33 -1.36 -5.30
N PHE A 109 -6.07 -1.09 -5.70
CA PHE A 109 -5.36 0.13 -5.32
C PHE A 109 -5.78 1.34 -6.16
N ALA A 110 -6.13 1.11 -7.41
CA ALA A 110 -6.76 2.09 -8.29
C ALA A 110 -8.25 1.80 -8.43
N THR A 111 -9.05 2.83 -8.72
CA THR A 111 -10.44 2.65 -9.15
C THR A 111 -10.65 2.79 -10.63
N HIS A 112 -9.75 3.50 -11.31
CA HIS A 112 -9.82 3.74 -12.74
C HIS A 112 -8.44 3.54 -13.35
N PHE A 113 -8.42 3.16 -14.62
CA PHE A 113 -7.21 3.04 -15.41
C PHE A 113 -7.36 3.89 -16.67
N VAL A 114 -6.50 4.89 -16.83
CA VAL A 114 -6.50 5.80 -17.97
C VAL A 114 -5.08 5.81 -18.54
N PRO A 115 -4.90 5.54 -19.84
CA PRO A 115 -3.59 5.64 -20.47
C PRO A 115 -3.01 7.05 -20.34
N THR A 116 -1.68 7.14 -20.18
CA THR A 116 -0.99 8.42 -19.96
C THR A 116 -1.34 9.48 -21.00
N ASN A 117 -1.47 9.09 -22.28
CA ASN A 117 -1.79 10.00 -23.38
C ASN A 117 -3.21 10.59 -23.34
N ARG A 118 -4.09 10.10 -22.47
CA ARG A 118 -5.45 10.63 -22.27
C ARG A 118 -5.62 11.41 -20.97
N LEU A 119 -4.59 11.50 -20.12
CA LEU A 119 -4.70 12.19 -18.82
C LEU A 119 -5.05 13.67 -18.98
N GLU A 120 -4.42 14.39 -19.90
CA GLU A 120 -4.71 15.82 -20.13
C GLU A 120 -6.17 16.07 -20.55
N GLU A 121 -6.79 15.12 -21.26
CA GLU A 121 -8.21 15.19 -21.61
C GLU A 121 -9.08 15.00 -20.36
N VAL A 122 -8.74 14.01 -19.51
CA VAL A 122 -9.48 13.74 -18.27
C VAL A 122 -9.37 14.91 -17.29
N GLU A 123 -8.18 15.48 -17.11
CA GLU A 123 -7.97 16.64 -16.25
C GLU A 123 -8.82 17.83 -16.69
N ARG A 124 -8.85 18.14 -17.99
CA ARG A 124 -9.72 19.19 -18.53
C ARG A 124 -11.20 18.92 -18.23
N LYS A 125 -11.68 17.69 -18.49
CA LYS A 125 -13.07 17.31 -18.19
C LYS A 125 -13.42 17.44 -16.71
N LEU A 126 -12.48 17.19 -15.80
CA LEU A 126 -12.67 17.35 -14.35
C LEU A 126 -12.73 18.83 -13.94
N VAL A 127 -11.87 19.67 -14.51
CA VAL A 127 -11.84 21.12 -14.25
C VAL A 127 -13.11 21.81 -14.76
N ASP A 128 -13.61 21.38 -15.91
CA ASP A 128 -14.78 21.99 -16.56
C ASP A 128 -16.12 21.62 -15.90
N ILE A 129 -16.14 20.84 -14.82
CA ILE A 129 -17.38 20.47 -14.11
C ILE A 129 -17.93 21.69 -13.36
N PRO A 130 -19.09 22.27 -13.74
CA PRO A 130 -19.56 23.54 -13.16
C PRO A 130 -19.94 23.46 -11.67
N LYS A 131 -20.25 22.27 -11.15
CA LYS A 131 -20.56 21.97 -9.74
C LYS A 131 -20.08 20.56 -9.38
N ALA A 132 -18.76 20.40 -9.26
CA ALA A 132 -18.17 19.10 -8.97
C ALA A 132 -18.69 18.51 -7.66
N ASN A 133 -19.23 17.29 -7.75
CA ASN A 133 -19.59 16.43 -6.65
C ASN A 133 -19.12 15.01 -6.94
N TYR A 134 -19.33 14.09 -5.99
CA TYR A 134 -18.88 12.71 -6.13
C TYR A 134 -19.39 12.06 -7.43
N ASN A 135 -20.69 12.20 -7.74
CA ASN A 135 -21.31 11.53 -8.89
C ASN A 135 -20.83 12.13 -10.21
N SER A 136 -20.69 13.45 -10.31
CA SER A 136 -20.21 14.09 -11.54
C SER A 136 -18.74 13.73 -11.82
N VAL A 137 -17.90 13.65 -10.79
CA VAL A 137 -16.51 13.21 -10.93
C VAL A 137 -16.46 11.74 -11.33
N LYS A 138 -17.24 10.88 -10.66
CA LYS A 138 -17.33 9.46 -11.00
C LYS A 138 -17.74 9.25 -12.45
N ASP A 139 -18.75 9.96 -12.96
CA ASP A 139 -19.23 9.83 -14.34
C ASP A 139 -18.14 10.18 -15.38
N VAL A 140 -17.38 11.24 -15.14
CA VAL A 140 -16.23 11.60 -16.02
C VAL A 140 -15.17 10.50 -16.02
N LEU A 141 -14.86 9.96 -14.83
CA LEU A 141 -13.83 8.93 -14.69
C LEU A 141 -14.26 7.58 -15.25
N ASP A 142 -15.50 7.14 -15.00
CA ASP A 142 -16.07 5.89 -15.54
C ASP A 142 -16.03 5.91 -17.08
N LYS A 143 -16.39 7.04 -17.70
CA LYS A 143 -16.38 7.21 -19.17
C LYS A 143 -14.98 7.27 -19.77
N SER A 144 -14.00 7.69 -18.96
CA SER A 144 -12.62 7.85 -19.42
C SER A 144 -11.77 6.61 -19.18
N SER A 145 -12.13 5.81 -18.16
CA SER A 145 -11.43 4.60 -17.77
C SER A 145 -11.56 3.51 -18.82
N GLU A 146 -10.48 2.77 -19.02
CA GLU A 146 -10.52 1.51 -19.73
C GLU A 146 -11.09 0.42 -18.85
N SER A 147 -11.70 -0.58 -19.49
CA SER A 147 -12.20 -1.75 -18.77
C SER A 147 -11.04 -2.66 -18.37
N VAL A 148 -11.16 -3.30 -17.21
CA VAL A 148 -10.26 -4.40 -16.84
C VAL A 148 -10.26 -5.50 -17.91
N ASN A 149 -11.41 -5.75 -18.55
CA ASN A 149 -11.56 -6.78 -19.58
C ASN A 149 -10.88 -6.42 -20.92
N SER A 150 -10.46 -5.16 -21.12
CA SER A 150 -9.71 -4.78 -22.32
C SER A 150 -8.20 -5.03 -22.18
N HIS A 151 -7.76 -5.58 -21.04
CA HIS A 151 -6.37 -5.82 -20.70
C HIS A 151 -6.08 -7.29 -20.43
N ALA A 152 -4.79 -7.63 -20.36
CA ALA A 152 -4.35 -8.92 -19.87
C ALA A 152 -4.86 -9.18 -18.45
N SER A 153 -5.05 -10.46 -18.11
CA SER A 153 -5.41 -10.87 -16.76
C SER A 153 -4.38 -10.39 -15.73
N PHE A 154 -4.84 -10.24 -14.49
CA PHE A 154 -3.99 -9.91 -13.35
C PHE A 154 -2.73 -10.78 -13.31
N SER A 155 -1.55 -10.17 -13.21
CA SER A 155 -0.27 -10.90 -13.32
C SER A 155 -0.05 -11.94 -12.22
N LEU A 156 -0.70 -11.76 -11.07
CA LEU A 156 -0.65 -12.71 -9.94
C LEU A 156 -1.81 -13.72 -9.95
N GLN A 157 -2.66 -13.75 -10.98
CA GLN A 157 -3.87 -14.58 -11.02
C GLN A 157 -3.57 -16.05 -10.68
N ASP A 158 -2.56 -16.65 -11.31
CA ASP A 158 -2.19 -18.05 -11.10
C ASP A 158 -1.55 -18.30 -9.72
N GLN A 159 -1.03 -17.25 -9.09
CA GLN A 159 -0.36 -17.31 -7.79
C GLN A 159 -1.32 -17.03 -6.62
N LEU A 160 -2.52 -16.51 -6.89
CA LEU A 160 -3.51 -16.20 -5.87
C LEU A 160 -3.85 -17.38 -4.94
N PRO A 161 -4.04 -18.63 -5.43
CA PRO A 161 -4.30 -19.77 -4.53
C PRO A 161 -3.16 -20.02 -3.55
N LEU A 162 -1.91 -19.91 -4.02
CA LEU A 162 -0.73 -20.06 -3.18
C LEU A 162 -0.62 -18.90 -2.19
N ILE A 163 -0.75 -17.66 -2.65
CA ILE A 163 -0.71 -16.45 -1.82
C ILE A 163 -1.74 -16.56 -0.69
N ASN A 164 -2.98 -16.89 -1.03
CA ASN A 164 -4.08 -16.98 -0.09
C ASN A 164 -3.82 -18.03 1.00
N ARG A 165 -3.28 -19.19 0.63
CA ARG A 165 -2.95 -20.27 1.56
C ARG A 165 -1.73 -19.92 2.44
N VAL A 166 -0.67 -19.42 1.83
CA VAL A 166 0.63 -19.23 2.50
C VAL A 166 0.62 -18.02 3.41
N PHE A 167 0.12 -16.88 2.91
CA PHE A 167 0.08 -15.59 3.61
C PHE A 167 -1.22 -15.36 4.39
N SER A 168 -1.97 -16.43 4.69
CA SER A 168 -3.20 -16.34 5.47
C SER A 168 -2.99 -15.55 6.76
N ILE A 169 -3.85 -14.55 7.01
CA ILE A 169 -3.81 -13.72 8.22
C ILE A 169 -4.04 -14.51 9.52
N ASP A 170 -4.70 -15.68 9.41
CA ASP A 170 -4.97 -16.59 10.52
C ASP A 170 -3.74 -17.43 10.89
N THR A 171 -2.65 -17.30 10.14
CA THR A 171 -1.38 -17.94 10.44
C THR A 171 -0.84 -17.48 11.80
N LYS A 172 -0.13 -18.38 12.49
CA LYS A 172 0.38 -18.15 13.85
C LYS A 172 1.36 -16.99 13.91
N ASN A 173 2.31 -16.94 12.97
CA ASN A 173 3.41 -15.98 12.92
C ASN A 173 4.09 -15.97 11.55
N VAL A 174 5.06 -15.08 11.36
CA VAL A 174 5.85 -14.95 10.12
C VAL A 174 6.68 -16.20 9.84
N GLU A 175 7.23 -16.85 10.88
CA GLU A 175 8.04 -18.06 10.72
C GLU A 175 7.26 -19.18 10.01
N THR A 176 5.98 -19.34 10.33
CA THR A 176 5.10 -20.31 9.66
C THR A 176 4.93 -19.97 8.16
N ILE A 177 4.93 -18.68 7.79
CA ILE A 177 4.87 -18.26 6.38
C ILE A 177 6.15 -18.68 5.65
N LEU A 178 7.33 -18.45 6.26
CA LEU A 178 8.62 -18.85 5.70
C LEU A 178 8.72 -20.37 5.51
N GLU A 179 8.28 -21.14 6.51
CA GLU A 179 8.24 -22.60 6.44
C GLU A 179 7.32 -23.11 5.32
N ARG A 180 6.15 -22.49 5.14
CA ARG A 180 5.21 -22.82 4.07
C ARG A 180 5.77 -22.51 2.69
N LEU A 181 6.42 -21.36 2.51
CA LEU A 181 7.09 -21.02 1.25
C LEU A 181 8.19 -22.03 0.92
N LYS A 182 9.01 -22.39 1.92
CA LYS A 182 10.07 -23.38 1.77
C LYS A 182 9.53 -24.76 1.40
N SER A 183 8.43 -25.17 2.04
CA SER A 183 7.81 -26.48 1.83
C SER A 183 7.06 -26.58 0.50
N ASP A 184 6.50 -25.47 0.01
CA ASP A 184 5.85 -25.41 -1.30
C ASP A 184 6.86 -25.61 -2.44
N GLY A 185 8.02 -24.96 -2.35
CA GLY A 185 9.16 -25.23 -3.23
C GLY A 185 8.99 -24.80 -4.69
N SER A 186 7.87 -24.20 -5.09
CA SER A 186 7.72 -23.62 -6.42
C SER A 186 8.66 -22.43 -6.64
N ASP A 187 9.00 -22.13 -7.89
CA ASP A 187 9.86 -20.99 -8.23
C ASP A 187 9.32 -19.67 -7.68
N PHE A 188 7.99 -19.48 -7.70
CA PHE A 188 7.35 -18.33 -7.11
C PHE A 188 7.58 -18.29 -5.59
N ALA A 189 7.30 -19.39 -4.88
CA ALA A 189 7.45 -19.46 -3.42
C ALA A 189 8.90 -19.25 -2.97
N LEU A 190 9.86 -19.90 -3.63
CA LEU A 190 11.29 -19.76 -3.32
C LEU A 190 11.80 -18.34 -3.57
N LYS A 191 11.30 -17.66 -4.62
CA LYS A 191 11.61 -16.26 -4.87
C LYS A 191 11.07 -15.33 -3.78
N GLN A 192 9.85 -15.59 -3.27
CA GLN A 192 9.31 -14.80 -2.17
C GLN A 192 10.05 -15.09 -0.86
N LEU A 193 10.44 -16.34 -0.60
CA LEU A 193 11.24 -16.71 0.56
C LEU A 193 12.58 -15.95 0.56
N ALA A 194 13.33 -16.01 -0.56
CA ALA A 194 14.59 -15.30 -0.71
C ALA A 194 14.45 -13.76 -0.63
N THR A 195 13.25 -13.24 -0.90
CA THR A 195 12.93 -11.83 -0.70
C THR A 195 12.74 -11.54 0.79
N LEU A 196 11.91 -12.30 1.49
CA LEU A 196 11.63 -12.13 2.92
C LEU A 196 12.88 -12.31 3.80
N GLU A 197 13.80 -13.20 3.43
CA GLU A 197 15.07 -13.41 4.14
C GLU A 197 16.00 -12.18 4.13
N LYS A 198 15.76 -11.21 3.23
CA LYS A 198 16.52 -9.95 3.14
C LYS A 198 15.85 -8.80 3.87
N MET A 199 14.64 -8.98 4.38
CA MET A 199 13.89 -7.94 5.08
C MET A 199 14.25 -7.90 6.56
N SER A 200 13.99 -6.78 7.23
CA SER A 200 14.15 -6.70 8.69
C SER A 200 13.21 -7.70 9.39
N PRO A 201 13.72 -8.65 10.21
CA PRO A 201 12.88 -9.60 10.92
C PRO A 201 11.89 -8.91 11.88
N THR A 202 12.32 -7.81 12.50
CA THR A 202 11.45 -6.97 13.34
C THR A 202 10.30 -6.40 12.52
N SER A 203 10.61 -5.82 11.36
CA SER A 203 9.65 -5.19 10.46
C SER A 203 8.63 -6.19 9.90
N LEU A 204 9.06 -7.40 9.55
CA LEU A 204 8.15 -8.47 9.13
C LEU A 204 7.13 -8.81 10.22
N LYS A 205 7.59 -8.95 11.48
CA LYS A 205 6.71 -9.27 12.61
C LYS A 205 5.76 -8.13 12.95
N LEU A 206 6.25 -6.89 12.96
CA LEU A 206 5.42 -5.70 13.15
C LEU A 206 4.35 -5.61 12.06
N THR A 207 4.76 -5.79 10.80
CA THR A 207 3.87 -5.76 9.63
C THR A 207 2.77 -6.80 9.75
N PHE A 208 3.11 -8.06 10.00
CA PHE A 208 2.12 -9.12 10.14
C PHE A 208 1.11 -8.83 11.26
N GLU A 209 1.60 -8.42 12.44
CA GLU A 209 0.75 -8.13 13.59
C GLU A 209 -0.15 -6.90 13.35
N GLN A 210 0.36 -5.81 12.75
CA GLN A 210 -0.46 -4.64 12.47
C GLN A 210 -1.56 -4.94 11.45
N LEU A 211 -1.29 -5.76 10.43
CA LEU A 211 -2.31 -6.13 9.42
C LEU A 211 -3.42 -6.96 10.08
N LYS A 212 -3.06 -7.84 11.01
CA LYS A 212 -4.01 -8.67 11.75
C LYS A 212 -4.93 -7.83 12.64
N ARG A 213 -4.37 -6.84 13.34
CA ARG A 213 -5.16 -5.91 14.16
C ARG A 213 -6.02 -4.98 13.29
N GLY A 214 -5.45 -4.48 12.21
CA GLY A 214 -6.08 -3.53 11.29
C GLY A 214 -7.36 -4.03 10.61
N GLN A 215 -7.58 -5.36 10.57
CA GLN A 215 -8.84 -5.94 10.11
C GLN A 215 -10.05 -5.50 10.94
N LYS A 216 -9.83 -5.17 12.22
CA LYS A 216 -10.88 -4.85 13.19
C LYS A 216 -10.94 -3.36 13.55
N LEU A 217 -10.08 -2.55 12.95
CA LEU A 217 -9.94 -1.13 13.25
C LEU A 217 -10.42 -0.29 12.06
N ASP A 218 -10.97 0.89 12.35
CA ASP A 218 -11.19 1.90 11.32
C ASP A 218 -9.87 2.59 10.93
N LEU A 219 -9.92 3.49 9.94
CA LEU A 219 -8.73 4.19 9.48
C LEU A 219 -8.07 5.02 10.59
N LYS A 220 -8.87 5.66 11.46
CA LYS A 220 -8.35 6.50 12.54
C LYS A 220 -7.55 5.67 13.53
N ASP A 221 -8.11 4.55 13.97
CA ASP A 221 -7.48 3.67 14.95
C ASP A 221 -6.27 2.93 14.35
N CYS A 222 -6.30 2.61 13.05
CA CYS A 222 -5.12 2.15 12.32
C CYS A 222 -3.98 3.19 12.37
N LEU A 223 -4.25 4.45 12.01
CA LEU A 223 -3.24 5.51 12.01
C LEU A 223 -2.70 5.82 13.42
N ILE A 224 -3.54 5.71 14.47
CA ILE A 224 -3.09 5.84 15.87
C ILE A 224 -2.16 4.68 16.25
N MET A 225 -2.50 3.45 15.85
CA MET A 225 -1.64 2.29 16.06
C MET A 225 -0.31 2.47 15.33
N GLU A 226 -0.34 2.80 14.04
CA GLU A 226 0.85 3.05 13.22
C GLU A 226 1.71 4.19 13.78
N TYR A 227 1.11 5.27 14.31
CA TYR A 227 1.87 6.34 14.97
C TYR A 227 2.71 5.81 16.12
N ARG A 228 2.13 4.96 16.97
CA ARG A 228 2.86 4.32 18.09
C ARG A 228 3.94 3.38 17.58
N LEU A 229 3.66 2.63 16.52
CA LEU A 229 4.66 1.74 15.90
C LEU A 229 5.83 2.54 15.31
N ALA A 230 5.55 3.66 14.64
CA ALA A 230 6.57 4.53 14.05
C ALA A 230 7.50 5.10 15.13
N GLN A 231 6.94 5.65 16.21
CA GLN A 231 7.75 6.19 17.32
C GLN A 231 8.64 5.13 17.96
N ASN A 232 8.13 3.91 18.15
CA ASN A 232 8.95 2.81 18.69
C ASN A 232 10.01 2.33 17.69
N THR A 233 9.71 2.34 16.39
CA THR A 233 10.66 1.96 15.34
C THR A 233 11.82 2.96 15.26
N MET A 234 11.56 4.26 15.47
CA MET A 234 12.60 5.30 15.53
C MET A 234 13.55 5.14 16.74
N ILE A 235 13.14 4.42 17.80
CA ILE A 235 14.01 4.07 18.92
C ILE A 235 14.92 2.88 18.57
N GLY A 236 14.52 2.05 17.59
CA GLY A 236 15.22 0.86 17.14
C GLY A 236 16.54 1.14 16.40
N HIS A 237 17.02 0.15 15.66
CA HIS A 237 18.24 0.25 14.84
C HIS A 237 18.00 -0.08 13.37
N ASP A 238 17.14 -1.06 13.07
CA ASP A 238 16.84 -1.54 11.71
C ASP A 238 16.49 -0.41 10.74
N PHE A 239 15.67 0.57 11.17
CA PHE A 239 15.28 1.69 10.30
C PHE A 239 16.47 2.50 9.79
N TYR A 240 17.36 2.91 10.71
CA TYR A 240 18.51 3.72 10.35
C TYR A 240 19.51 2.94 9.49
N GLU A 241 19.65 1.64 9.74
CA GLU A 241 20.52 0.78 8.96
C GLU A 241 19.94 0.49 7.57
N GLY A 242 18.62 0.23 7.48
CA GLY A 242 17.92 -0.01 6.23
C GLY A 242 17.87 1.21 5.32
N VAL A 243 17.75 2.43 5.87
CA VAL A 243 17.86 3.69 5.09
C VAL A 243 19.29 3.93 4.59
N ARG A 244 20.31 3.42 5.29
CA ARG A 244 21.73 3.63 4.95
C ARG A 244 22.22 2.68 3.85
N ALA A 245 21.71 1.46 3.81
CA ALA A 245 22.14 0.36 2.93
C ALA A 245 21.74 0.58 1.47
#